data_AF-A0A5C7R2N2-F1
#
_entry.id   AF-A0A5C7R2N2-F1
#
_cell.length_a   1.000
_cell.length_b   1.000
_cell.length_c   1.000
_cell.angle_alpha   90.00
_cell.angle_beta   90.00
_cell.angle_gamma   90.00
#
_symmetry.space_group_name_H-M   'P 1'
#
loop_
_entity.id
_entity.type
_entity.pdbx_description
1 polymer ?
#
loop_
_entity_poly.entity_id
_entity_poly.type
_entity_poly.pdbx_seq_one_letter_code
_entity_poly.pdbx_strand_id
1 'polypeptide(L)' 'MNTQPVIDFTGSASASSASEAPAAAPSQFSCDGRTHCSQMRSCAEATYFIHSCPNTKMDGNNDGVPCERQWCNQ' A
#
# COMPACT_ATOMS: atom_id res chain seq x y z
N MET A 1 26.69 38.61 -28.80
CA MET A 1 27.35 37.62 -27.91
C MET A 1 26.62 37.63 -26.57
N ASN A 2 25.46 36.97 -26.53
CA ASN A 2 24.55 36.98 -25.40
C ASN A 2 24.97 35.82 -24.47
N THR A 3 25.51 36.15 -23.30
CA THR A 3 26.00 35.19 -22.31
C THR A 3 24.82 34.59 -21.55
N GLN A 4 24.57 33.30 -21.79
CA GLN A 4 23.69 32.47 -20.98
C GLN A 4 24.38 32.13 -19.65
N PRO A 5 23.73 32.33 -18.48
CA PRO A 5 24.15 31.65 -17.25
C PRO A 5 23.71 30.19 -17.31
N VAL A 6 24.65 29.27 -17.09
CA VAL A 6 24.35 27.85 -16.90
C VAL A 6 23.59 27.69 -15.59
N ILE A 7 22.37 27.15 -15.67
CA ILE A 7 21.61 26.72 -14.49
C ILE A 7 22.12 25.33 -14.07
N ASP A 8 22.62 25.25 -12.84
CA ASP A 8 23.03 24.01 -12.19
C ASP A 8 21.76 23.23 -11.82
N PHE A 9 21.34 22.30 -12.69
CA PHE A 9 20.21 21.41 -12.39
C PHE A 9 20.74 20.28 -11.52
N THR A 10 20.85 20.54 -10.22
CA THR A 10 21.06 19.52 -9.20
C THR A 10 20.01 18.43 -9.38
N GLY A 11 20.44 17.29 -9.92
CA GLY A 11 19.62 16.14 -10.25
C GLY A 11 18.82 15.68 -9.03
N SER A 12 17.50 15.75 -9.20
CA SER A 12 16.44 15.48 -8.26
C SER A 12 16.63 14.20 -7.45
N ALA A 13 16.52 14.35 -6.14
CA ALA A 13 16.17 13.27 -5.23
C ALA A 13 14.87 12.60 -5.69
N SER A 14 14.87 11.27 -5.76
CA SER A 14 13.66 10.44 -5.75
C SER A 14 13.85 9.35 -4.70
N ALA A 15 13.92 9.78 -3.43
CA ALA A 15 13.50 8.94 -2.32
C ALA A 15 11.98 9.10 -2.21
N SER A 16 11.22 8.16 -2.77
CA SER A 16 9.79 8.02 -2.49
C SER A 16 9.32 6.63 -2.92
N SER A 17 9.65 5.65 -2.09
CA SER A 17 8.71 4.54 -1.81
C SER A 17 8.42 4.59 -0.33
N ALA A 18 7.83 5.71 0.11
CA ALA A 18 7.01 5.69 1.30
C ALA A 18 5.78 4.85 0.90
N SER A 19 5.84 3.56 1.22
CA SER A 19 4.67 2.70 1.24
C SER A 19 3.70 3.36 2.20
N GLU A 20 2.73 4.06 1.64
CA GLU A 20 1.68 4.76 2.33
C GLU A 20 0.81 3.70 2.99
N ALA A 21 1.24 3.24 4.17
CA ALA A 21 0.40 2.45 5.06
C ALA A 21 -0.84 3.30 5.34
N PRO A 22 -2.02 2.92 4.85
CA PRO A 22 -3.20 3.74 5.04
C PRO A 22 -3.48 3.79 6.53
N ALA A 23 -3.45 5.01 7.05
CA ALA A 23 -3.79 5.33 8.42
C ALA A 23 -5.09 4.60 8.79
N ALA A 24 -4.98 3.71 9.79
CA ALA A 24 -6.05 2.86 10.27
C ALA A 24 -7.31 3.70 10.54
N ALA A 25 -8.29 3.59 9.65
CA ALA A 25 -9.63 4.09 9.90
C ALA A 25 -10.23 3.30 11.08
N PRO A 26 -11.04 3.95 11.92
CA PRO A 26 -11.38 3.45 13.24
C PRO A 26 -12.24 2.17 13.18
N SER A 27 -11.70 1.08 13.72
CA SER A 27 -12.40 0.10 14.56
C SER A 27 -13.62 -0.66 14.00
N GLN A 28 -13.76 -0.83 12.68
CA GLN A 28 -14.85 -1.64 12.11
C GLN A 28 -14.43 -3.06 11.67
N PHE A 29 -13.14 -3.39 11.76
CA PHE A 29 -12.59 -4.65 11.28
C PHE A 29 -12.05 -5.47 12.45
N SER A 30 -12.54 -6.69 12.59
CA SER A 30 -12.12 -7.65 13.62
C SER A 30 -11.57 -8.90 12.97
N CYS A 31 -10.60 -9.53 13.64
CA CYS A 31 -10.04 -10.80 13.20
C CYS A 31 -11.04 -11.94 13.41
N ASP A 32 -11.94 -12.11 12.45
CA ASP A 32 -12.99 -13.14 12.44
C ASP A 32 -12.49 -14.48 11.83
N GLY A 33 -11.19 -14.59 11.53
CA GLY A 33 -10.60 -15.79 10.92
C GLY A 33 -10.64 -15.82 9.39
N ARG A 34 -11.02 -14.71 8.74
CA ARG A 34 -10.90 -14.55 7.29
C ARG A 34 -9.43 -14.46 6.87
N THR A 35 -9.03 -15.29 5.92
CA THR A 35 -7.63 -15.40 5.47
C THR A 35 -7.45 -15.27 3.98
N HIS A 36 -8.55 -15.17 3.21
CA HIS A 36 -8.52 -15.09 1.74
C HIS A 36 -9.28 -13.86 1.24
N CYS A 37 -8.87 -13.41 0.05
CA CYS A 37 -9.43 -12.22 -0.60
C CYS A 37 -10.91 -12.31 -0.93
N SER A 38 -11.43 -13.48 -1.30
CA SER A 38 -12.87 -13.64 -1.58
C SER A 38 -13.77 -13.37 -0.37
N GLN A 39 -13.20 -13.38 0.84
CA GLN A 39 -13.92 -13.11 2.09
C GLN A 39 -13.87 -11.63 2.48
N MET A 40 -12.98 -10.85 1.88
CA MET A 40 -12.88 -9.41 2.11
C MET A 40 -13.95 -8.67 1.31
N ARG A 41 -14.16 -7.39 1.63
CA ARG A 41 -15.13 -6.53 0.94
C ARG A 41 -14.51 -5.26 0.38
N SER A 42 -13.25 -4.98 0.69
CA SER A 42 -12.54 -3.79 0.24
C SER A 42 -11.03 -3.94 0.43
N CYS A 43 -10.27 -3.11 -0.30
CA CYS A 43 -8.81 -3.07 -0.20
C CYS A 43 -8.38 -2.69 1.22
N ALA A 44 -8.98 -1.63 1.78
CA ALA A 44 -8.66 -1.16 3.13
C ALA A 44 -8.94 -2.23 4.21
N GLU A 45 -10.02 -3.00 4.08
CA GLU A 45 -10.29 -4.13 4.98
C GLU A 45 -9.21 -5.21 4.83
N ALA A 46 -8.84 -5.59 3.61
CA ALA A 46 -7.80 -6.58 3.37
C ALA A 46 -6.45 -6.12 3.95
N THR A 47 -6.07 -4.86 3.75
CA THR A 47 -4.86 -4.25 4.31
C THR A 47 -4.88 -4.30 5.83
N TYR A 48 -6.00 -3.93 6.46
CA TYR A 48 -6.13 -4.04 7.91
C TYR A 48 -5.87 -5.47 8.41
N PHE A 49 -6.38 -6.49 7.70
CA PHE A 49 -6.22 -7.88 8.12
C PHE A 49 -4.76 -8.35 8.07
N ILE A 50 -3.97 -8.01 7.04
CA ILE A 50 -2.56 -8.44 7.01
C ILE A 50 -1.70 -7.75 8.09
N HIS A 51 -2.08 -6.54 8.49
CA HIS A 51 -1.37 -5.78 9.52
C HIS A 51 -1.84 -6.10 10.95
N SER A 52 -3.11 -6.45 11.13
CA SER A 52 -3.75 -6.57 12.45
C SER A 52 -4.11 -8.00 12.84
N CYS A 53 -4.21 -8.93 11.88
CA CYS A 53 -4.66 -10.30 12.12
C CYS A 53 -3.58 -11.34 11.77
N PRO A 54 -3.31 -12.32 12.66
CA PRO A 54 -2.39 -13.41 12.36
C PRO A 54 -2.99 -14.40 11.36
N ASN A 55 -2.15 -15.16 10.66
CA ASN A 55 -2.51 -16.22 9.70
C ASN A 55 -3.22 -15.75 8.41
N THR A 56 -3.01 -14.50 8.00
CA THR A 56 -3.55 -14.00 6.74
C THR A 56 -2.72 -14.50 5.55
N LYS A 57 -3.40 -14.87 4.46
CA LYS A 57 -2.81 -15.40 3.21
C LYS A 57 -3.33 -14.64 2.01
N MET A 58 -3.27 -13.32 2.08
CA MET A 58 -3.85 -12.40 1.09
C MET A 58 -2.81 -11.56 0.36
N ASP A 59 -1.64 -11.39 0.98
CA ASP A 59 -0.47 -10.74 0.42
C ASP A 59 0.54 -11.83 0.01
N GLY A 60 0.50 -12.23 -1.26
CA GLY A 60 1.29 -13.36 -1.77
C GLY A 60 2.73 -12.97 -2.11
N ASN A 61 2.93 -11.71 -2.45
CA ASN A 61 4.14 -11.02 -2.89
C ASN A 61 4.81 -10.25 -1.74
N ASN A 62 4.12 -10.06 -0.61
CA ASN A 62 4.63 -9.40 0.60
C ASN A 62 5.02 -7.93 0.35
N ASP A 63 4.30 -7.23 -0.53
CA ASP A 63 4.48 -5.79 -0.76
C ASP A 63 3.57 -4.91 0.11
N GLY A 64 2.69 -5.53 0.92
CA GLY A 64 1.77 -4.82 1.80
C GLY A 64 0.43 -4.46 1.14
N VAL A 65 0.20 -4.85 -0.12
CA VAL A 65 -1.09 -4.69 -0.81
C VAL A 65 -1.76 -6.07 -0.97
N PRO A 66 -2.67 -6.44 -0.07
CA PRO A 66 -3.40 -7.68 -0.20
C PRO A 66 -4.52 -7.57 -1.25
N CYS A 67 -4.81 -8.67 -1.93
CA CYS A 67 -5.97 -8.76 -2.82
C CYS A 67 -5.99 -7.79 -4.01
N GLU A 68 -4.83 -7.49 -4.57
CA GLU A 68 -4.60 -6.63 -5.74
C GLU A 68 -5.61 -6.86 -6.86
N ARG A 69 -5.85 -8.13 -7.21
CA ARG A 69 -6.71 -8.50 -8.33
C ARG A 69 -8.21 -8.39 -8.08
N GLN A 70 -8.64 -8.30 -6.81
CA GLN A 70 -10.06 -8.36 -6.44
C GLN A 70 -10.58 -7.06 -5.81
N TRP A 71 -9.77 -6.42 -4.97
CA TRP A 71 -10.22 -5.26 -4.18
C TRP A 71 -9.37 -4.01 -4.37
N CYS A 72 -8.06 -4.15 -4.60
CA CYS A 72 -7.15 -3.00 -4.74
C CYS A 72 -6.91 -2.57 -6.19
N ASN A 73 -7.34 -3.38 -7.17
CA ASN A 73 -7.23 -3.13 -8.61
C ASN A 73 -5.82 -2.75 -9.08
N GLN A 74 -4.80 -3.42 -8.53
CA GLN A 74 -3.38 -3.24 -8.86
C GLN A 74 -2.89 -4.33 -9.81
#